data_AF-A0A358KLZ4-F1
#
_entry.id   AF-A0A358KLZ4-F1
#
_cell.length_a   1.000
_cell.length_b   1.000
_cell.length_c   1.000
_cell.angle_alpha   90.00
_cell.angle_beta   90.00
_cell.angle_gamma   90.00
#
_symmetry.space_group_name_H-M   'P 1'
#
loop_
_entity.id
_entity.type
_entity.pdbx_description
1 polymer ?
#
loop_
_entity_poly.entity_id
_entity_poly.type
_entity_poly.pdbx_seq_one_letter_code
_entity_poly.pdbx_strand_id
1 'polypeptide(L)'
;MGDVSQVVIRDRQILAGDGMLVVVATVDGKTGAPVGSPDIISRGFVYMKSNKKLVEETRAKVKQIIKTESAKPAANDIYLKDKLRNDIGQFLYHKTQRRPMILPVIIEV
;
A
#
# COMPACT_ATOMS: atom_id res chain seq x y z
N MET A 1 -9.58 31.85 14.61
CA MET A 1 -9.31 30.54 15.23
C MET A 1 -10.47 29.63 14.89
N GLY A 2 -10.34 28.76 13.88
CA GLY A 2 -11.48 27.99 13.37
C GLY A 2 -11.14 26.88 12.37
N ASP A 3 -10.02 26.94 11.66
CA ASP A 3 -9.82 26.04 10.50
C ASP A 3 -9.09 24.71 10.79
N VAL A 4 -8.53 24.50 11.99
CA VAL A 4 -7.68 23.32 12.27
C VAL A 4 -8.50 22.12 12.78
N SER A 5 -9.67 22.34 13.38
CA SER A 5 -10.43 21.25 14.02
C SER A 5 -11.26 20.38 13.07
N GLN A 6 -11.62 20.89 11.88
CA GLN A 6 -12.44 20.11 10.93
C GLN A 6 -11.64 19.02 10.20
N VAL A 7 -10.37 19.27 9.87
CA VAL A 7 -9.51 18.31 9.17
C VAL A 7 -9.26 17.06 10.03
N VAL A 8 -9.00 17.26 11.32
CA VAL A 8 -8.67 16.16 12.25
C VAL A 8 -9.86 15.22 12.49
N ILE A 9 -11.08 15.75 12.52
CA ILE A 9 -12.28 14.92 12.71
C ILE A 9 -12.62 14.11 11.45
N ARG A 10 -12.37 14.68 10.25
CA ARG A 10 -12.58 13.97 8.99
C ARG A 10 -11.59 12.82 8.80
N ASP A 11 -10.32 13.02 9.15
CA ASP A 11 -9.31 11.94 9.14
C ASP A 11 -9.68 10.81 10.11
N ARG A 12 -10.20 11.14 11.31
CA ARG A 12 -10.67 10.11 12.27
C ARG A 12 -11.86 9.31 11.75
N GLN A 13 -12.79 9.92 11.01
CA GLN A 13 -13.92 9.19 10.41
C GLN A 13 -13.48 8.25 9.29
N ILE A 14 -12.51 8.64 8.46
CA ILE A 14 -11.95 7.76 7.41
C ILE A 14 -11.20 6.57 8.03
N LEU A 15 -10.50 6.80 9.17
CA LEU A 15 -9.84 5.75 9.93
C LEU A 15 -10.81 4.79 10.66
N ALA A 16 -12.03 5.24 10.97
CA ALA A 16 -13.00 4.51 11.78
C ALA A 16 -13.85 3.47 11.00
N GLY A 17 -13.89 3.52 9.66
CA GLY A 17 -14.79 2.67 8.86
C GLY A 17 -14.13 1.53 8.09
N ASP A 18 -13.08 1.83 7.30
CA ASP A 18 -12.57 0.89 6.28
C ASP A 18 -11.22 0.26 6.62
N GLY A 19 -10.53 0.78 7.65
CA GLY A 19 -9.22 0.32 8.08
C GLY A 19 -8.06 0.77 7.18
N MET A 20 -6.86 0.30 7.53
CA MET A 20 -5.60 0.69 6.90
C MET A 20 -4.78 -0.54 6.50
N LEU A 21 -4.08 -0.43 5.38
CA LEU A 21 -3.14 -1.40 4.87
C LEU A 21 -1.79 -0.70 4.60
N VAL A 22 -0.75 -1.14 5.30
CA VAL A 22 0.61 -0.66 5.12
C VAL A 22 1.36 -1.68 4.29
N VAL A 23 1.97 -1.22 3.19
CA VAL A 23 2.80 -2.04 2.31
C VAL A 23 4.23 -1.60 2.49
N VAL A 24 5.09 -2.47 3.00
CA VAL A 24 6.51 -2.20 3.17
C VAL A 24 7.27 -2.98 2.11
N ALA A 25 7.96 -2.27 1.22
CA ALA A 25 8.77 -2.87 0.18
C ALA A 25 10.21 -2.40 0.29
N THR A 26 11.14 -3.34 0.22
CA THR A 26 12.57 -3.03 0.14
C THR A 26 12.99 -3.11 -1.32
N VAL A 27 13.71 -2.10 -1.80
CA VAL A 27 14.23 -2.04 -3.18
C VAL A 27 15.72 -1.73 -3.16
N ASP A 28 16.44 -2.22 -4.16
CA ASP A 28 17.87 -1.95 -4.34
C ASP A 28 18.03 -0.57 -4.96
N GLY A 29 18.79 0.32 -4.32
CA GLY A 29 18.92 1.72 -4.77
C GLY A 29 19.61 1.89 -6.13
N LYS A 30 20.35 0.89 -6.62
CA LYS A 30 21.07 0.94 -7.89
C LYS A 30 20.24 0.41 -9.05
N THR A 31 19.46 -0.64 -8.80
CA THR A 31 18.69 -1.36 -9.82
C THR A 31 17.19 -1.10 -9.75
N GLY A 32 16.69 -0.50 -8.67
CA GLY A 32 15.26 -0.35 -8.39
C GLY A 32 14.53 -1.68 -8.17
N ALA A 33 15.25 -2.81 -8.13
CA ALA A 33 14.68 -4.15 -8.04
C ALA A 33 14.18 -4.46 -6.62
N PRO A 34 13.08 -5.23 -6.47
CA PRO A 34 12.61 -5.62 -5.15
C PRO A 34 13.62 -6.55 -4.46
N VAL A 35 14.09 -6.13 -3.28
CA VAL A 35 14.96 -6.92 -2.40
C VAL A 35 14.07 -7.75 -1.49
N GLY A 36 13.80 -8.98 -1.91
CA GLY A 36 13.00 -9.94 -1.15
C GLY A 36 11.49 -9.84 -1.40
N SER A 37 10.70 -10.05 -0.35
CA SER A 37 9.24 -10.07 -0.41
C SER A 37 8.67 -8.90 0.38
N PRO A 38 7.76 -8.10 -0.19
CA PRO A 38 7.15 -6.99 0.52
C PRO A 38 6.32 -7.49 1.70
N ASP A 39 6.35 -6.74 2.80
CA ASP A 39 5.54 -7.03 3.97
C ASP A 39 4.22 -6.24 3.92
N ILE A 40 3.15 -6.86 4.42
CA ILE A 40 1.80 -6.29 4.39
C ILE A 40 1.21 -6.35 5.78
N ILE A 41 0.94 -5.18 6.34
CA ILE A 41 0.37 -5.02 7.67
C ILE A 41 -1.01 -4.39 7.51
N SER A 42 -2.08 -5.05 7.97
CA SER A 42 -3.40 -4.42 8.05
C SER A 42 -3.82 -4.12 9.49
N ARG A 43 -4.56 -3.02 9.66
CA ARG A 43 -5.24 -2.67 10.91
C ARG A 43 -6.66 -2.20 10.60
N GLY A 44 -7.68 -2.80 11.21
CA GLY A 44 -9.10 -2.45 10.98
C GLY A 44 -9.66 -2.82 9.61
N PHE A 45 -8.81 -3.12 8.63
CA PHE A 45 -9.20 -3.66 7.32
C PHE A 45 -9.19 -5.18 7.41
N VAL A 46 -10.27 -5.81 6.91
CA VAL A 46 -10.50 -7.26 6.71
C VAL A 46 -9.51 -8.13 7.49
N TYR A 47 -9.97 -8.82 8.54
CA TYR A 47 -9.16 -9.76 9.34
C TYR A 47 -8.29 -10.66 8.43
N MET A 48 -7.06 -10.23 8.13
CA MET A 48 -6.16 -10.91 7.19
C MET A 48 -5.77 -12.29 7.71
N LYS A 49 -5.97 -12.53 9.01
CA LYS A 49 -5.88 -13.85 9.65
C LYS A 49 -6.81 -14.89 9.03
N SER A 50 -8.02 -14.50 8.58
CA SER A 50 -8.98 -15.44 7.96
C SER A 50 -8.84 -15.53 6.44
N ASN A 51 -8.06 -14.65 5.81
CA ASN A 51 -7.99 -14.56 4.35
C ASN A 51 -6.55 -14.53 3.83
N LYS A 52 -5.76 -15.54 4.23
CA LYS A 52 -4.35 -15.72 3.83
C LYS A 52 -4.14 -15.58 2.31
N LYS A 53 -5.08 -16.10 1.52
CA LYS A 53 -5.04 -16.01 0.05
C LYS A 53 -5.06 -14.57 -0.46
N LEU A 54 -5.87 -13.70 0.15
CA LEU A 54 -5.91 -12.28 -0.23
C LEU A 54 -4.57 -11.59 0.07
N VAL A 55 -3.93 -11.94 1.19
CA VAL A 55 -2.61 -11.43 1.57
C VAL A 55 -1.55 -11.85 0.57
N GLU A 56 -1.52 -13.14 0.22
CA GLU A 56 -0.57 -13.70 -0.74
C GLU A 56 -0.77 -13.10 -2.14
N GLU A 57 -2.01 -12.99 -2.61
CA GLU A 57 -2.32 -12.35 -3.90
C GLU A 57 -1.89 -10.88 -3.90
N THR A 58 -2.13 -10.15 -2.80
CA THR A 58 -1.70 -8.75 -2.66
C THR A 58 -0.17 -8.67 -2.68
N ARG A 59 0.54 -9.55 -1.97
CA ARG A 59 2.01 -9.60 -1.92
C ARG A 59 2.60 -9.88 -3.31
N ALA A 60 2.01 -10.83 -4.04
CA ALA A 60 2.40 -11.13 -5.41
C ALA A 60 2.19 -9.93 -6.34
N LYS A 61 1.04 -9.26 -6.22
CA LYS A 61 0.71 -8.05 -6.99
C LYS A 61 1.70 -6.92 -6.74
N VAL A 62 2.01 -6.61 -5.48
CA VAL A 62 3.01 -5.59 -5.10
C VAL A 62 4.36 -5.90 -5.72
N LYS A 63 4.83 -7.15 -5.59
CA LYS A 63 6.11 -7.57 -6.15
C LYS A 63 6.15 -7.43 -7.67
N GLN A 64 5.04 -7.75 -8.35
CA GLN A 64 4.91 -7.57 -9.79
C GLN A 64 4.96 -6.09 -10.19
N ILE A 65 4.21 -5.21 -9.50
CA ILE A 65 4.21 -3.77 -9.77
C ILE A 65 5.62 -3.21 -9.64
N ILE A 66 6.31 -3.52 -8.53
CA ILE A 66 7.68 -3.05 -8.31
C ILE A 66 8.57 -3.56 -9.45
N LYS A 67 8.57 -4.86 -9.76
CA LYS A 67 9.42 -5.44 -10.81
C LYS A 67 9.17 -4.83 -12.20
N THR A 68 7.92 -4.49 -12.54
CA THR A 68 7.58 -3.84 -13.81
C THR A 68 8.11 -2.40 -13.86
N GLU A 69 8.11 -1.70 -12.73
CA GLU A 69 8.61 -0.33 -12.64
C GLU A 69 10.12 -0.22 -12.35
N SER A 70 10.75 -1.27 -11.82
CA SER A 70 12.20 -1.36 -11.54
C SER A 70 13.07 -1.14 -12.77
N ALA A 71 12.54 -1.32 -13.99
CA ALA A 71 13.28 -1.06 -15.23
C ALA A 71 13.61 0.43 -15.44
N LYS A 72 13.04 1.33 -14.63
CA LYS A 72 13.37 2.76 -14.64
C LYS A 72 14.19 3.08 -13.38
N PRO A 73 15.51 3.27 -13.50
CA PRO A 73 16.39 3.46 -12.36
C PRO A 73 16.01 4.76 -11.63
N ALA A 74 15.76 4.64 -10.32
CA ALA A 74 15.71 5.70 -9.30
C ALA A 74 14.72 6.87 -9.47
N ALA A 75 14.06 7.03 -10.61
CA ALA A 75 13.51 8.34 -10.95
C ALA A 75 12.16 8.70 -10.31
N ASN A 76 11.46 7.80 -9.61
CA ASN A 76 10.14 8.19 -9.11
C ASN A 76 9.55 7.32 -7.99
N ASP A 77 10.18 7.35 -6.80
CA ASP A 77 9.60 6.80 -5.56
C ASP A 77 8.16 7.28 -5.33
N ILE A 78 7.88 8.56 -5.63
CA ILE A 78 6.53 9.15 -5.56
C ILE A 78 5.57 8.42 -6.51
N TYR A 79 5.96 8.22 -7.77
CA TYR A 79 5.13 7.49 -8.74
C TYR A 79 4.91 6.03 -8.34
N LEU A 80 5.95 5.35 -7.83
CA LEU A 80 5.84 3.96 -7.41
C LEU A 80 4.88 3.84 -6.21
N LYS A 81 4.98 4.76 -5.24
CA LYS A 81 4.04 4.87 -4.12
C LYS A 81 2.60 5.10 -4.61
N ASP A 82 2.39 6.06 -5.51
CA ASP A 82 1.06 6.34 -6.05
C ASP A 82 0.49 5.15 -6.84
N LYS A 83 1.34 4.48 -7.63
CA LYS A 83 0.94 3.28 -8.38
C LYS A 83 0.57 2.13 -7.47
N LEU A 84 1.37 1.86 -6.44
CA LEU A 84 1.05 0.87 -5.40
C LEU A 84 -0.28 1.21 -4.71
N ARG A 85 -0.47 2.47 -4.32
CA ARG A 85 -1.72 2.91 -3.68
C ARG A 85 -2.94 2.69 -4.59
N ASN A 86 -2.84 3.06 -5.86
CA ASN A 86 -3.96 2.96 -6.81
C ASN A 86 -4.26 1.50 -7.20
N ASP A 87 -3.25 0.73 -7.61
CA ASP A 87 -3.44 -0.64 -8.09
C ASP A 87 -3.89 -1.56 -6.96
N ILE A 88 -3.27 -1.46 -5.78
CA ILE A 88 -3.67 -2.25 -4.62
C ILE A 88 -5.04 -1.79 -4.12
N GLY A 89 -5.33 -0.50 -4.17
CA GLY A 89 -6.65 0.04 -3.81
C GLY A 89 -7.76 -0.51 -4.69
N GLN A 90 -7.56 -0.52 -6.00
CA GLN A 90 -8.50 -1.12 -6.95
C GLN A 90 -8.63 -2.63 -6.75
N PHE A 91 -7.50 -3.35 -6.56
CA PHE A 91 -7.50 -4.79 -6.33
C PHE A 91 -8.31 -5.18 -5.08
N LEU A 92 -8.06 -4.49 -3.96
CA LEU A 92 -8.76 -4.72 -2.71
C LEU A 92 -10.24 -4.36 -2.83
N TYR A 93 -10.58 -3.26 -3.50
CA TYR A 93 -11.97 -2.88 -3.75
C TYR A 93 -12.70 -3.93 -4.59
N HIS A 94 -12.08 -4.45 -5.65
CA HIS A 94 -12.71 -5.45 -6.50
C HIS A 94 -12.95 -6.79 -5.77
N LYS A 95 -12.05 -7.16 -4.85
CA LYS A 95 -12.12 -8.41 -4.08
C LYS A 95 -13.01 -8.31 -2.84
N THR A 96 -13.05 -7.15 -2.19
CA THR A 96 -13.64 -7.00 -0.84
C THR A 96 -14.74 -5.93 -0.77
N GLN A 97 -14.97 -5.18 -1.84
CA GLN A 97 -15.85 -3.99 -1.90
C GLN A 97 -15.55 -2.93 -0.83
N ARG A 98 -14.32 -2.93 -0.29
CA ARG A 98 -13.84 -1.96 0.70
C ARG A 98 -12.62 -1.21 0.18
N ARG A 99 -12.47 0.05 0.59
CA ARG A 99 -11.34 0.91 0.22
C ARG A 99 -10.53 1.30 1.46
N PRO A 100 -9.61 0.42 1.93
CA PRO A 100 -8.75 0.79 3.03
C PRO A 100 -7.81 1.92 2.61
N MET A 101 -7.38 2.71 3.59
CA MET A 101 -6.27 3.62 3.38
C MET A 101 -5.00 2.80 3.15
N ILE A 102 -4.33 3.00 2.01
CA ILE A 102 -3.09 2.28 1.67
C ILE A 102 -1.91 3.23 1.86
N LEU A 103 -0.97 2.81 2.72
CA LEU A 103 0.27 3.53 2.98
C LEU A 103 1.46 2.72 2.46
N PRO A 104 1.99 3.04 1.27
CA PRO A 104 3.20 2.42 0.75
C PRO A 104 4.46 3.04 1.38
N VAL A 105 5.31 2.19 1.92
CA VAL A 105 6.63 2.53 2.48
C VAL A 105 7.68 1.80 1.66
N ILE A 106 8.55 2.57 1.02
CA ILE A 106 9.65 2.06 0.20
C ILE A 106 10.94 2.32 0.97
N ILE A 107 11.71 1.26 1.19
CA ILE A 107 13.01 1.30 1.85
C ILE A 107 14.06 0.96 0.81
N GLU A 108 14.98 1.88 0.57
CA GLU A 108 16.12 1.65 -0.31
C GLU A 108 17.28 1.05 0.49
N VAL A 109 17.91 0.00 -0.06
CA VAL A 109 19.12 -0.64 0.49
C VAL A 109 20.25 -0.69 -0.53
#